data_AF-A0A974YGL5-F1
#
_entry.id   AF-A0A974YGL5-F1
#
_cell.length_a   1.000
_cell.length_b   1.000
_cell.length_c   1.000
_cell.angle_alpha   90.00
_cell.angle_beta   90.00
_cell.angle_gamma   90.00
#
_symmetry.space_group_name_H-M   'P 1'
#
loop_
_entity.id
_entity.type
_entity.pdbx_description
1 polymer ?
#
loop_
_entity_poly.entity_id
_entity_poly.type
_entity_poly.pdbx_seq_one_letter_code
_entity_poly.pdbx_strand_id
1 'polypeptide(L)' 'MTDIPLAGPSPGITSEEMEKRRRVVEAAAHSSLMAGAKRDPRTDPIFDAFVRGEIELSDMVPMIKKALGLPVE' A
#
# COMPACT_ATOMS: atom_id res chain seq x y z
N MET A 1 -4.36 -23.32 4.89
CA MET A 1 -5.40 -22.39 5.37
C MET A 1 -4.66 -21.23 6.01
N THR A 2 -4.36 -20.18 5.25
CA THR A 2 -3.84 -18.94 5.84
C THR A 2 -5.03 -18.02 5.92
N ASP A 3 -5.64 -18.00 7.10
CA ASP A 3 -6.71 -17.09 7.47
C ASP A 3 -6.10 -15.68 7.48
N ILE A 4 -6.37 -14.89 6.44
CA ILE A 4 -6.03 -13.46 6.43
C ILE A 4 -7.28 -12.77 6.96
N PRO A 5 -7.29 -12.32 8.23
CA PRO A 5 -8.45 -11.63 8.75
C PRO A 5 -8.57 -10.30 8.00
N LEU A 6 -9.59 -10.21 7.15
CA LEU A 6 -10.14 -8.96 6.64
C LEU A 6 -10.83 -8.23 7.80
N ALA A 7 -10.03 -7.71 8.73
CA ALA A 7 -10.53 -6.93 9.85
C ALA A 7 -10.80 -5.50 9.36
N GLY A 8 -12.05 -5.07 9.49
CA GLY A 8 -12.54 -3.75 9.09
C GLY A 8 -11.89 -2.58 9.86
N PRO A 9 -12.37 -1.35 9.64
CA PRO A 9 -11.69 -0.13 10.07
C PRO A 9 -11.62 -0.08 11.60
N SER A 10 -10.42 -0.22 12.16
CA SER A 10 -10.21 -0.31 13.61
C SER A 10 -8.78 0.08 14.00
N PRO A 11 -8.58 0.54 15.25
CA PRO A 11 -7.61 1.58 15.61
C PRO A 11 -6.19 1.04 15.54
N GLY A 12 -5.39 1.56 14.61
CA GLY A 12 -3.94 1.34 14.52
C GLY A 12 -3.55 -0.13 14.48
N ILE A 13 -3.28 -0.66 13.29
CA ILE A 13 -2.69 -2.00 13.14
C ILE A 13 -1.44 -2.17 14.02
N THR A 14 -1.17 -3.41 14.44
CA THR A 14 -0.05 -3.70 15.34
C THR A 14 1.29 -3.40 14.69
N SER A 15 2.35 -3.14 15.48
CA SER A 15 3.69 -2.93 14.94
C SER A 15 4.20 -4.08 14.08
N GLU A 16 3.79 -5.32 14.38
CA GLU A 16 4.11 -6.49 13.56
C GLU A 16 3.43 -6.42 12.19
N GLU A 17 2.18 -5.99 12.14
CA GLU A 17 1.44 -5.83 10.90
C GLU A 17 1.97 -4.64 10.08
N MET A 18 2.32 -3.52 10.74
CA MET A 18 2.99 -2.39 10.08
C MET A 18 4.31 -2.83 9.42
N GLU A 19 5.10 -3.64 10.11
CA GLU A 19 6.37 -4.16 9.58
C GLU A 19 6.15 -5.11 8.40
N LYS A 20 5.14 -5.98 8.47
CA LYS A 20 4.74 -6.83 7.33
C LYS A 20 4.35 -5.99 6.12
N ARG A 21 3.49 -4.98 6.31
CA ARG A 21 3.06 -4.08 5.24
C ARG A 21 4.24 -3.28 4.67
N ARG A 22 5.15 -2.79 5.52
CA ARG A 22 6.38 -2.09 5.11
C ARG A 22 7.22 -2.96 4.17
N ARG A 23 7.49 -4.21 4.56
CA ARG A 23 8.28 -5.14 3.73
C ARG A 23 7.62 -5.41 2.38
N VAL A 24 6.30 -5.51 2.32
CA VAL A 24 5.56 -5.66 1.06
C VAL A 24 5.78 -4.45 0.16
N VAL A 25 5.66 -3.23 0.70
CA VAL A 25 5.88 -1.99 -0.04
C VAL A 25 7.33 -1.88 -0.53
N GLU A 26 8.30 -2.21 0.31
CA GLU A 26 9.73 -2.20 -0.03
C GLU A 26 10.05 -3.24 -1.12
N ALA A 27 9.52 -4.46 -1.01
CA ALA A 27 9.71 -5.50 -2.00
C ALA A 27 9.09 -5.12 -3.37
N ALA A 28 7.92 -4.48 -3.36
CA ALA A 28 7.27 -3.97 -4.57
C ALA A 28 8.08 -2.82 -5.21
N ALA A 29 8.61 -1.91 -4.39
CA ALA A 29 9.48 -0.83 -4.87
C ALA A 29 10.78 -1.38 -5.46
N HIS A 30 11.44 -2.33 -4.78
CA HIS A 30 12.64 -2.99 -5.28
C HIS A 30 12.38 -3.74 -6.61
N SER A 31 11.29 -4.49 -6.69
CA SER A 31 10.90 -5.18 -7.93
C SER A 31 10.61 -4.22 -9.07
N SER A 32 9.96 -3.08 -8.78
CA SER A 32 9.71 -2.03 -9.78
C SER A 32 11.01 -1.42 -10.29
N LEU A 33 11.96 -1.12 -9.40
CA LEU A 33 13.28 -0.60 -9.76
C LEU A 33 14.06 -1.59 -10.63
N MET A 34 14.03 -2.89 -10.30
CA MET A 34 14.66 -3.93 -11.11
C MET A 34 14.03 -4.05 -12.51
N ALA A 35 12.72 -3.79 -12.63
CA ALA A 35 12.01 -3.73 -13.91
C ALA A 35 12.22 -2.39 -14.67
N GLY A 36 13.04 -1.47 -14.15
CA GLY A 36 13.28 -0.15 -14.73
C GLY A 36 12.14 0.85 -14.50
N ALA A 37 11.13 0.49 -13.72
CA ALA A 37 10.02 1.37 -13.37
C ALA A 37 10.38 2.20 -12.12
N LYS A 38 10.26 3.52 -12.23
CA LYS A 38 10.43 4.42 -11.10
C LYS A 38 9.08 4.69 -10.45
N ARG A 39 9.02 4.49 -9.14
CA ARG A 39 7.86 4.88 -8.34
C ARG A 39 7.68 6.40 -8.37
N ASP A 40 6.43 6.83 -8.55
CA ASP A 40 6.07 8.25 -8.57
C ASP A 40 5.95 8.78 -7.12
N PRO A 41 6.64 9.87 -6.76
CA PRO A 41 6.59 10.42 -5.39
C PRO A 41 5.19 10.77 -4.90
N ARG A 42 4.25 11.07 -5.81
CA ARG A 42 2.84 11.35 -5.46
C ARG A 42 2.13 10.16 -4.83
N THR A 43 2.65 8.96 -5.05
CA THR A 43 2.09 7.71 -4.50
C THR A 43 2.63 7.38 -3.11
N ASP A 44 3.73 7.99 -2.68
CA ASP A 44 4.37 7.68 -1.38
C ASP A 44 3.44 7.84 -0.17
N PRO A 45 2.65 8.93 -0.05
CA PRO A 45 1.73 9.08 1.08
C PRO A 45 0.66 7.98 1.15
N ILE A 46 0.32 7.35 0.02
CA ILE A 46 -0.69 6.30 -0.06
C ILE A 46 -0.14 4.99 0.50
N PHE A 47 1.10 4.64 0.12
CA PHE A 47 1.75 3.46 0.67
C PHE A 47 2.02 3.62 2.17
N ASP A 48 2.39 4.82 2.62
CA ASP A 48 2.54 5.11 4.04
C ASP A 48 1.22 4.97 4.81
N ALA A 49 0.11 5.44 4.24
CA ALA A 49 -1.22 5.26 4.81
C ALA A 49 -1.59 3.77 4.93
N PHE A 50 -1.26 2.96 3.92
CA PHE A 50 -1.45 1.50 3.98
C PHE A 50 -0.60 0.86 5.08
N VAL A 51 0.67 1.25 5.18
CA VAL A 51 1.61 0.77 6.20
C VAL A 51 1.20 1.17 7.61
N ARG A 52 0.49 2.30 7.78
CA ARG A 52 -0.09 2.73 9.07
C ARG A 52 -1.47 2.10 9.35
N GLY A 53 -2.04 1.38 8.39
CA GLY A 53 -3.40 0.84 8.50
C GLY A 53 -4.49 1.91 8.43
N GLU A 54 -4.18 3.08 7.88
CA GLU A 54 -5.15 4.15 7.62
C GLU A 54 -6.02 3.84 6.40
N ILE A 55 -5.51 3.02 5.47
CA ILE A 55 -6.23 2.52 4.30
C ILE A 55 -5.98 1.03 4.13
N GLU A 56 -6.91 0.37 3.45
CA GLU A 56 -6.78 -1.02 3.06
C GLU A 56 -6.20 -1.17 1.65
N LEU A 57 -5.75 -2.37 1.31
CA LEU A 57 -5.16 -2.64 -0.02
C LEU A 57 -6.16 -2.37 -1.15
N SER A 58 -7.45 -2.59 -0.91
CA SER A 58 -8.54 -2.27 -1.85
C SER A 58 -8.62 -0.78 -2.19
N ASP A 59 -8.21 0.09 -1.27
CA ASP A 59 -8.26 1.55 -1.44
C ASP A 59 -7.01 2.09 -2.14
N MET A 60 -5.89 1.35 -2.10
CA MET A 60 -4.63 1.78 -2.69
C MET A 60 -4.72 2.05 -4.20
N VAL A 61 -5.33 1.15 -4.97
CA VAL A 61 -5.38 1.27 -6.45
C VAL A 61 -6.19 2.51 -6.88
N PRO A 62 -7.42 2.74 -6.38
CA PRO A 62 -8.16 3.97 -6.64
C PRO A 62 -7.39 5.24 -6.25
N MET A 63 -6.72 5.23 -5.09
CA MET A 63 -5.94 6.39 -4.62
C MET A 63 -4.72 6.65 -5.49
N ILE A 64 -4.00 5.62 -5.92
CA ILE A 64 -2.84 5.75 -6.82
C ILE A 64 -3.29 6.30 -8.16
N LYS A 65 -4.36 5.75 -8.75
CA LYS A 65 -4.93 6.27 -10.00
C LYS A 65 -5.28 7.75 -9.87
N LYS A 66 -5.98 8.13 -8.79
CA LYS A 66 -6.33 9.53 -8.51
C LYS A 66 -5.10 10.43 -8.35
N ALA A 67 -4.07 10.00 -7.63
CA ALA A 67 -2.84 10.78 -7.45
C ALA A 67 -2.04 10.96 -8.74
N LEU A 68 -2.13 9.98 -9.65
CA LEU A 68 -1.48 10.02 -10.96
C LEU A 68 -2.32 10.73 -12.04
N GLY A 69 -3.58 11.07 -11.76
CA GLY A 69 -4.51 11.64 -12.73
C GLY A 69 -5.06 10.62 -13.74
N LEU A 70 -5.01 9.33 -13.40
CA LEU A 70 -5.54 8.24 -14.20
C LEU A 70 -7.04 8.02 -13.90
N PRO A 71 -7.83 7.56 -14.89
CA PRO A 71 -9.25 7.31 -14.70
C PRO A 71 -9.50 6.19 -13.67
N VAL A 72 -10.45 6.44 -12.79
CA VAL A 72 -10.96 5.49 -11.79
C VAL A 72 -12.31 5.01 -12.31
N GLU A 73 -12.30 3.96 -13.13
CA GLU A 73 -13.51 3.22 -13.55
C GLU A 73 -13.80 2.09 -12.57
#